data_AF-A0A699YJD0-F1
#
_entry.id   AF-A0A699YJD0-F1
#
_cell.length_a   1.000
_cell.length_b   1.000
_cell.length_c   1.000
_cell.angle_alpha   90.00
_cell.angle_beta   90.00
_cell.angle_gamma   90.00
#
_symmetry.space_group_name_H-M   'P 1'
#
loop_
_entity.id
_entity.type
_entity.pdbx_description
1 polymer ?
#
loop_
_entity_poly.entity_id
_entity_poly.type
_entity_poly.pdbx_seq_one_letter_code
_entity_poly.pdbx_strand_id
1 'polypeptide(L)'
;MLTCSQTRDRQEVKPGGWRSDSHLQDGFGPGGTSKDLSGGLYDAGDHLKLHLPLTMTLATLALGAIEFESSYRSTGQWDTAAATLSRAAQYLIKCHIVASNTPSSNQFVAQ
;
A
#
# COMPACT_ATOMS: atom_id res chain seq x y z
N MET A 1 -4.15 -2.04 -12.97
CA MET A 1 -3.95 -3.23 -12.12
C MET A 1 -3.85 -2.86 -10.65
N LEU A 2 -2.93 -1.99 -10.23
CA LEU A 2 -2.73 -1.68 -8.79
C LEU A 2 -3.93 -1.05 -8.07
N THR A 3 -4.81 -0.35 -8.80
CA THR A 3 -6.06 0.19 -8.23
C THR A 3 -7.08 -0.89 -7.86
N CYS A 4 -7.03 -2.07 -8.46
CA CYS A 4 -7.94 -3.16 -8.16
C CYS A 4 -7.45 -4.08 -7.04
N SER A 5 -6.32 -3.82 -6.39
CA SER A 5 -5.80 -4.67 -5.29
C SER A 5 -5.96 -4.04 -3.91
N GLN A 6 -6.70 -2.94 -3.79
CA GLN A 6 -6.73 -2.10 -2.57
C GLN A 6 -7.66 -2.65 -1.49
N THR A 7 -7.25 -2.52 -0.22
CA THR A 7 -8.02 -2.93 0.97
C THR A 7 -8.81 -1.76 1.57
N ARG A 8 -8.27 -0.54 1.56
CA ARG A 8 -8.96 0.66 2.06
C ARG A 8 -8.67 1.83 1.14
N ASP A 9 -9.69 2.47 0.59
CA ASP A 9 -9.50 3.71 -0.18
C ASP A 9 -9.85 4.93 0.68
N ARG A 10 -8.93 5.88 0.76
CA ARG A 10 -9.21 7.20 1.35
C ARG A 10 -9.72 8.17 0.28
N GLN A 11 -9.56 7.84 -1.00
CA GLN A 11 -10.21 8.52 -2.11
C GLN A 11 -11.54 7.85 -2.42
N GLU A 12 -12.50 8.67 -2.83
CA GLU A 12 -13.86 8.29 -3.15
C GLU A 12 -13.89 7.09 -4.12
N VAL A 13 -14.54 6.00 -3.73
CA VAL A 13 -14.80 4.85 -4.60
C VAL A 13 -15.43 5.39 -5.87
N LYS A 14 -14.80 5.18 -7.03
CA LYS A 14 -15.38 5.63 -8.30
C LYS A 14 -16.81 5.10 -8.40
N PRO A 15 -17.83 5.96 -8.61
CA PRO A 15 -19.22 5.52 -8.76
C PRO A 15 -19.32 4.44 -9.84
N GLY A 16 -19.88 3.28 -9.49
CA GLY A 16 -20.00 2.12 -10.38
C GLY A 16 -18.81 1.14 -10.37
N GLY A 17 -17.83 1.31 -9.48
CA GLY A 17 -16.77 0.32 -9.25
C GLY A 17 -17.25 -0.94 -8.53
N TRP A 18 -16.61 -2.09 -8.80
CA TRP A 18 -16.88 -3.38 -8.15
C TRP A 18 -16.08 -3.61 -6.85
N ARG A 19 -15.28 -2.61 -6.44
CA ARG A 19 -14.45 -2.64 -5.23
C ARG A 19 -15.11 -1.84 -4.11
N SER A 20 -14.88 -2.27 -2.88
CA SER A 20 -15.33 -1.60 -1.66
C SER A 20 -14.30 -1.80 -0.56
N ASP A 21 -14.47 -1.08 0.55
CA ASP A 21 -13.61 -1.23 1.73
C ASP A 21 -13.59 -2.67 2.25
N SER A 22 -12.40 -3.19 2.54
CA SER A 22 -12.16 -4.53 3.02
C SER A 22 -11.06 -4.56 4.10
N HIS A 23 -11.10 -5.58 4.96
CA HIS A 23 -10.11 -5.80 6.03
C HIS A 23 -9.79 -4.56 6.91
N LEU A 24 -10.84 -3.83 7.30
CA LEU A 24 -10.72 -2.64 8.15
C LEU A 24 -10.20 -2.92 9.57
N GLN A 25 -10.16 -4.19 9.98
CA GLN A 25 -9.74 -4.64 11.31
C GLN A 25 -8.35 -5.29 11.32
N ASP A 26 -7.56 -5.15 10.25
CA ASP A 26 -6.21 -5.71 10.24
C ASP A 26 -5.34 -5.14 11.37
N GLY A 27 -4.67 -6.03 12.10
CA GLY A 27 -3.88 -5.73 13.30
C GLY A 27 -4.65 -5.77 14.62
N PHE A 28 -5.98 -5.90 14.57
CA PHE A 28 -6.84 -6.10 15.75
C PHE A 28 -7.30 -7.57 15.86
N GLY A 29 -7.47 -8.05 17.08
CA GLY A 29 -7.95 -9.41 17.37
C GLY A 29 -7.00 -10.24 18.24
N PRO A 30 -7.37 -11.49 18.58
CA PRO A 30 -6.53 -12.38 19.38
C PRO A 30 -5.18 -12.64 18.69
N GLY A 31 -4.08 -12.31 19.37
CA GLY A 31 -2.73 -12.42 18.81
C GLY A 31 -2.33 -11.29 17.84
N GLY A 32 -3.20 -10.29 17.64
CA GLY A 32 -2.88 -9.09 16.86
C GLY A 32 -2.02 -8.09 17.62
N THR A 33 -1.50 -7.08 16.92
CA THR A 33 -0.61 -6.05 17.49
C THR A 33 -1.35 -4.92 18.20
N SER A 34 -2.68 -4.88 18.13
CA SER A 34 -3.50 -3.74 18.57
C SER A 34 -3.12 -2.42 17.87
N LYS A 35 -2.60 -2.52 16.65
CA LYS A 35 -2.26 -1.37 15.78
C LYS A 35 -3.14 -1.44 14.53
N ASP A 36 -3.47 -0.28 13.97
CA ASP A 36 -4.18 -0.21 12.69
C ASP A 36 -3.23 -0.60 11.55
N LEU A 37 -3.46 -1.77 10.97
CA LEU A 37 -2.76 -2.26 9.78
C LEU A 37 -3.68 -2.29 8.54
N SER A 38 -4.80 -1.55 8.56
CA SER A 38 -5.67 -1.39 7.39
C SER A 38 -4.99 -0.57 6.29
N GLY A 39 -5.28 -0.93 5.03
CA GLY A 39 -4.63 -0.36 3.84
C GLY A 39 -3.65 -1.32 3.18
N GLY A 40 -2.86 -0.80 2.24
CA GLY A 40 -1.93 -1.58 1.42
C GLY A 40 -2.59 -2.14 0.16
N LEU A 41 -1.88 -3.07 -0.48
CA LEU A 41 -2.32 -3.79 -1.66
C LEU A 41 -2.27 -5.29 -1.39
N TYR A 42 -3.29 -6.01 -1.85
CA TYR A 42 -3.20 -7.45 -2.01
C TYR A 42 -2.13 -7.80 -3.04
N ASP A 43 -1.42 -8.89 -2.78
CA ASP A 43 -0.31 -9.33 -3.62
C ASP A 43 -0.79 -9.79 -5.00
N ALA A 44 -1.82 -10.65 -5.05
CA ALA A 44 -2.32 -11.24 -6.28
C ALA A 44 -3.84 -11.49 -6.25
N GLY A 45 -4.26 -12.75 -6.46
CA GLY A 45 -5.66 -13.18 -6.45
C GLY A 45 -6.19 -13.59 -5.08
N ASP A 46 -5.33 -13.58 -4.06
CA ASP A 46 -5.71 -13.79 -2.67
C ASP A 46 -5.91 -12.45 -1.93
N HIS A 47 -6.01 -12.53 -0.61
CA HIS A 47 -6.13 -11.36 0.26
C HIS A 47 -4.89 -11.13 1.13
N LEU A 48 -3.76 -11.74 0.79
CA LEU A 48 -2.51 -11.58 1.55
C LEU A 48 -1.81 -10.27 1.18
N LYS A 49 -1.14 -9.67 2.17
CA LYS A 49 -0.40 -8.41 2.01
C LYS A 49 1.08 -8.65 2.24
N LEU A 50 1.71 -9.28 1.25
CA LEU A 50 3.11 -9.69 1.32
C LEU A 50 4.05 -8.49 1.09
N HIS A 51 4.83 -8.11 2.10
CA HIS A 51 5.68 -6.92 2.04
C HIS A 51 6.80 -7.00 1.00
N LEU A 52 7.45 -8.15 0.87
CA LEU A 52 8.56 -8.30 -0.07
C LEU A 52 8.14 -8.05 -1.53
N PRO A 53 7.13 -8.75 -2.08
CA PRO A 53 6.68 -8.46 -3.46
C PRO A 53 6.01 -7.10 -3.59
N LEU A 54 5.31 -6.61 -2.56
CA LEU A 54 4.75 -5.27 -2.54
C LEU A 54 5.83 -4.20 -2.72
N THR A 55 6.87 -4.22 -1.87
CA THR A 55 7.95 -3.21 -1.89
C THR A 55 8.74 -3.27 -3.19
N MET A 56 9.02 -4.45 -3.73
CA MET A 56 9.65 -4.61 -5.04
C MET A 56 8.81 -3.98 -6.15
N THR A 57 7.49 -4.22 -6.16
CA THR A 57 6.57 -3.62 -7.12
C THR A 57 6.56 -2.10 -7.04
N LEU A 58 6.52 -1.54 -5.83
CA LEU A 58 6.54 -0.09 -5.61
C LEU A 58 7.87 0.54 -6.05
N ALA A 59 9.00 -0.11 -5.78
CA ALA A 59 10.31 0.35 -6.21
C ALA A 59 10.40 0.39 -7.74
N THR A 60 9.96 -0.67 -8.43
CA THR A 60 9.92 -0.69 -9.90
C THR A 60 8.99 0.37 -10.47
N LEU A 61 7.81 0.58 -9.87
CA LEU A 61 6.89 1.65 -10.29
C LEU A 61 7.51 3.04 -10.10
N ALA A 62 8.14 3.29 -8.96
CA ALA A 62 8.79 4.57 -8.67
C ALA A 62 9.95 4.85 -9.63
N LEU A 63 10.81 3.86 -9.87
CA LEU A 63 11.90 3.98 -10.85
C LEU A 63 11.37 4.26 -12.25
N GLY A 64 10.34 3.54 -12.71
CA GLY A 64 9.72 3.78 -14.01
C GLY A 64 9.05 5.15 -14.11
N ALA A 65 8.40 5.62 -13.04
CA ALA A 65 7.76 6.93 -13.01
C ALA A 65 8.78 8.08 -13.08
N ILE A 66 9.91 7.95 -12.40
CA ILE A 66 10.99 8.95 -12.42
C ILE A 66 11.70 8.94 -13.78
N GLU A 67 12.06 7.77 -14.31
CA GLU A 67 12.78 7.64 -15.58
C GLU A 67 11.95 8.15 -16.77
N PHE A 68 10.65 7.85 -16.78
CA PHE A 68 9.75 8.16 -17.90
C PHE A 68 8.70 9.22 -17.55
N GLU A 69 9.03 10.19 -16.70
CA GLU A 69 8.10 11.20 -16.19
C GLU A 69 7.28 11.88 -17.30
N SER A 70 7.91 12.28 -18.40
CA SER A 70 7.25 12.94 -19.54
C SER A 70 6.14 12.08 -20.15
N SER A 71 6.37 10.77 -20.26
CA SER A 71 5.38 9.80 -20.76
C SER A 71 4.23 9.58 -19.77
N TYR A 72 4.52 9.53 -18.47
CA TYR A 72 3.48 9.43 -17.44
C TYR A 72 2.59 10.68 -17.41
N ARG A 73 3.17 11.87 -17.60
CA ARG A 73 2.41 13.12 -17.66
C ARG A 73 1.60 13.24 -18.95
N SER A 74 2.19 12.92 -20.11
CA SER A 74 1.49 13.02 -21.40
C SER A 74 0.31 12.04 -21.52
N THR A 75 0.39 10.89 -20.85
CA THR A 75 -0.69 9.89 -20.78
C THR A 75 -1.66 10.10 -19.61
N GLY A 76 -1.46 11.14 -18.80
CA GLY A 76 -2.29 11.43 -17.61
C GLY A 76 -2.19 10.37 -16.50
N GLN A 77 -1.16 9.53 -16.51
CA GLN A 77 -0.96 8.46 -15.52
C GLN A 77 -0.12 8.88 -14.31
N TRP A 78 0.51 10.06 -14.37
CA TRP A 78 1.36 10.58 -13.29
C TRP A 78 0.66 10.56 -11.92
N ASP A 79 -0.53 11.18 -11.83
CA ASP A 79 -1.26 11.28 -10.56
C ASP A 79 -1.73 9.92 -10.06
N THR A 80 -2.06 8.99 -10.97
CA THR A 80 -2.45 7.62 -10.61
C THR A 80 -1.27 6.84 -10.04
N ALA A 81 -0.08 6.96 -10.64
CA ALA A 81 1.14 6.33 -10.15
C ALA A 81 1.54 6.91 -8.78
N ALA A 82 1.57 8.24 -8.66
CA ALA A 82 1.90 8.93 -7.41
C ALA A 82 0.90 8.60 -6.28
N ALA A 83 -0.40 8.55 -6.56
CA ALA A 83 -1.41 8.17 -5.59
C ALA A 83 -1.28 6.69 -5.17
N THR A 84 -0.88 5.81 -6.08
CA THR A 84 -0.64 4.40 -5.76
C THR A 84 0.58 4.24 -4.85
N LEU A 85 1.69 4.89 -5.18
CA LEU A 85 2.91 4.91 -4.35
C LEU A 85 2.63 5.48 -2.96
N SER A 86 1.96 6.64 -2.89
CA SER A 86 1.65 7.29 -1.61
C SER A 86 0.80 6.41 -0.69
N ARG A 87 -0.25 5.77 -1.23
CA ARG A 87 -1.13 4.89 -0.44
C ARG A 87 -0.40 3.66 0.09
N ALA A 88 0.39 3.02 -0.77
CA ALA A 88 1.14 1.84 -0.35
C ALA A 88 2.26 2.20 0.64
N ALA A 89 2.91 3.35 0.47
CA ALA A 89 3.89 3.87 1.44
C ALA A 89 3.26 4.19 2.81
N GLN A 90 2.05 4.78 2.84
CA GLN A 90 1.32 5.00 4.09
C GLN A 90 1.03 3.69 4.84
N TYR A 91 0.73 2.60 4.11
CA TYR A 91 0.60 1.27 4.72
C TYR A 91 1.93 0.75 5.28
N LEU A 92 3.04 0.88 4.54
CA LEU A 92 4.36 0.48 5.03
C LEU A 92 4.76 1.24 6.30
N ILE A 93 4.41 2.53 6.38
CA ILE A 93 4.62 3.35 7.60
C ILE A 93 3.81 2.79 8.77
N LYS A 94 2.55 2.40 8.58
CA LYS A 94 1.74 1.76 9.62
C LYS A 94 2.35 0.43 10.10
N CYS A 95 2.98 -0.31 9.20
CA CYS A 95 3.64 -1.58 9.50
C CYS A 95 4.92 -1.41 10.35
N HIS A 96 5.51 -0.21 10.37
CA HIS A 96 6.64 0.14 11.23
C HIS A 96 6.16 0.59 12.60
N ILE A 97 5.69 -0.37 13.40
CA ILE A 97 4.94 -0.11 14.66
C ILE A 97 5.78 0.52 15.78
N VAL A 98 7.11 0.35 15.75
CA VAL A 98 8.06 1.01 16.64
C VAL A 98 9.20 1.57 15.81
N ALA A 99 9.24 2.90 15.71
CA ALA A 99 10.32 3.63 15.06
C ALA A 99 11.31 4.14 16.11
N SER A 100 12.56 3.74 16.01
CA SER A 100 13.63 4.13 16.92
C SER A 100 14.91 4.46 16.16
N ASN A 101 15.63 5.46 16.66
CA ASN A 101 16.97 5.81 16.20
C ASN A 101 18.00 4.71 16.52
N THR A 102 17.66 3.75 17.38
CA THR A 102 18.45 2.55 17.63
C THR A 102 17.92 1.42 16.73
N PRO A 103 18.70 0.94 15.74
CA PRO A 103 18.22 -0.02 14.75
C PRO A 103 17.57 -1.28 15.33
N SER A 104 18.15 -1.84 16.40
CA SER A 104 17.67 -3.04 17.08
C SER A 104 16.33 -2.88 17.80
N SER A 105 15.87 -1.65 18.02
CA SER A 105 14.59 -1.37 18.67
C SER A 105 13.44 -1.20 17.67
N ASN A 106 13.74 -1.19 16.36
CA ASN A 106 12.70 -1.11 15.35
C ASN A 106 11.88 -2.39 15.29
N GLN A 107 10.56 -2.25 15.14
CA GLN A 107 9.65 -3.37 15.00
C GLN A 107 8.77 -3.18 13.77
N PHE A 108 8.77 -4.20 12.92
CA PHE A 108 7.93 -4.26 11.72
C PHE A 108 6.96 -5.40 11.87
N VAL A 109 5.71 -5.17 11.48
CA VAL A 109 4.68 -6.22 11.47
C VAL A 109 3.99 -6.25 10.13
N ALA A 110 3.91 -7.46 9.58
CA ALA A 110 3.14 -7.80 8.40
C ALA A 110 1.89 -8.58 8.81
N GLN A 111 0.99 -8.75 7.85
CA GLN A 111 -0.19 -9.60 7.97
C GLN A 111 0.03 -10.93 7.26
#